data_AF-R7PEA3-F1
#
_entry.id   AF-R7PEA3-F1
#
_cell.length_a   1.000
_cell.length_b   1.000
_cell.length_c   1.000
_cell.angle_alpha   90.00
_cell.angle_beta   90.00
_cell.angle_gamma   90.00
#
_symmetry.space_group_name_H-M   'P 1'
#
loop_
_entity.id
_entity.type
_entity.pdbx_description
1 polymer ?
#
loop_
_entity_poly.entity_id
_entity_poly.type
_entity_poly.pdbx_seq_one_letter_code
_entity_poly.pdbx_strand_id
1 'polypeptide(L)'
;MNIFHHRLVSKLLLAGFTFMCLLTDVQAENKVTIDNFNIKPGEEKTVAVYLENDDAMSALQMDITLPQGLQYVANSLTRNEARLDRDTHSLYMSAQTNGNLRLLIVPSDETPIAGNSGAIAYFTVEASSNFVKEGNIELTQIVGSSSEKDEETGFTKKFEMSNYVVDVAPYVGKIYTATDTIAIKTDSTAKRISVVLDNFVDIRSMQASITLPKGLTFVTKENSEKPKFDYGTRLPQNVTISSNYTADGRLKLAVSGMTTECFADTTGEVFAFYVKADTTLALRSEILINDVIVADKAGNSFGLYDEVKLGVTNAYIAHYTPVQEIVDSLRTLYGAAIDSIAANAADVKDHEDILAAQADIAAQIDKLQQTVEEAYDNETLVENLSNIEATTKEIETAIAVWVEKALTEQTKLVANNEAYIRLTGELDSLQAKLDEAKETINTKYQEVADQFAEETANIQASITELRDSMTADYEAVKLTSESTIDSEPITEAIEKLLADAAEAYDKVTGIIGITINDIQSGAVEIYDVTGKKMNTLVKGGNLYIIKHANGKVYKLYVK
;
A
#
# COMPACT_ATOMS: atom_id res chain seq x y z
N MET A 1 0.07 -29.61 45.57
CA MET A 1 0.26 -28.20 45.99
C MET A 1 1.66 -27.64 45.68
N ASN A 2 2.62 -28.43 45.16
CA ASN A 2 3.99 -27.96 44.84
C ASN A 2 4.25 -27.49 43.40
N ILE A 3 3.33 -27.73 42.44
CA ILE A 3 3.57 -27.41 41.01
C ILE A 3 3.60 -25.89 40.75
N PHE A 4 2.94 -25.08 41.59
CA PHE A 4 2.91 -23.62 41.42
C PHE A 4 4.20 -22.92 41.88
N HIS A 5 5.00 -23.51 42.78
CA HIS A 5 6.30 -22.93 43.19
C HIS A 5 7.37 -23.08 42.09
N HIS A 6 7.25 -24.08 41.22
CA HIS A 6 8.17 -24.26 40.07
C HIS A 6 7.90 -23.31 38.90
N ARG A 7 6.75 -22.63 38.86
CA ARG A 7 6.45 -21.59 37.84
C ARG A 7 7.29 -20.33 38.02
N LEU A 8 7.86 -20.08 39.20
CA LEU A 8 8.75 -18.94 39.44
C LEU A 8 10.17 -19.20 38.91
N VAL A 9 10.64 -20.45 39.00
CA VAL A 9 12.00 -20.85 38.56
C VAL A 9 12.08 -20.93 37.04
N SER A 10 11.01 -21.36 36.36
CA SER A 10 10.99 -21.45 34.89
C SER A 10 10.71 -20.12 34.16
N LYS A 11 10.09 -19.12 34.80
CA LYS A 11 9.99 -17.77 34.21
C LYS A 11 11.33 -17.02 34.14
N LEU A 12 12.35 -17.48 34.86
CA LEU A 12 13.72 -16.99 34.75
C LEU A 12 14.50 -17.59 33.56
N LEU A 13 13.96 -18.60 32.88
CA LEU A 13 14.63 -19.28 31.77
C LEU A 13 14.54 -18.55 30.41
N LEU A 14 13.87 -17.40 30.29
CA LEU A 14 13.89 -16.63 29.03
C LEU A 14 13.79 -15.10 29.15
N ALA A 15 13.86 -14.52 30.35
CA ALA A 15 14.00 -13.07 30.52
C ALA A 15 14.70 -12.75 31.83
N GLY A 16 15.90 -12.17 31.76
CA GLY A 16 16.55 -11.62 32.95
C GLY A 16 18.07 -11.61 32.96
N PHE A 17 18.74 -11.15 31.90
CA PHE A 17 20.03 -10.47 32.11
C PHE A 17 19.71 -9.09 32.68
N THR A 18 19.70 -8.96 34.01
CA THR A 18 19.73 -7.66 34.66
C THR A 18 20.54 -7.76 35.93
N PHE A 19 21.80 -7.36 35.81
CA PHE A 19 22.74 -7.15 36.88
C PHE A 19 22.19 -6.04 37.79
N MET A 20 21.51 -6.39 38.87
CA MET A 20 21.14 -5.45 39.92
C MET A 20 22.23 -5.50 40.99
N CYS A 21 23.19 -4.57 40.88
CA CYS A 21 24.16 -4.27 41.92
C CYS A 21 23.43 -3.85 43.20
N LEU A 22 23.30 -4.78 44.14
CA LEU A 22 23.24 -4.47 45.56
C LEU A 22 24.60 -4.85 46.14
N LEU A 23 25.27 -3.85 46.70
CA LEU A 23 26.56 -4.00 47.38
C LEU A 23 26.37 -4.89 48.61
N THR A 24 26.56 -6.19 48.41
CA THR A 24 27.02 -7.11 49.45
C THR A 24 28.52 -7.22 49.32
N ASP A 25 29.26 -7.20 50.43
CA ASP A 25 30.69 -7.52 50.43
C ASP A 25 30.88 -8.88 49.75
N VAL A 26 31.36 -8.88 48.49
CA VAL A 26 31.65 -10.08 47.72
C VAL A 26 32.92 -10.66 48.32
N GLN A 27 32.76 -11.67 49.18
CA GLN A 27 33.84 -12.62 49.39
C GLN A 27 34.00 -13.41 48.08
N ALA A 28 35.24 -13.59 47.64
CA ALA A 28 35.58 -14.45 46.52
C ALA A 28 34.94 -15.84 46.73
N GLU A 29 34.17 -16.34 45.76
CA GLU A 29 33.47 -17.63 45.88
C GLU A 29 33.70 -18.45 44.62
N ASN A 30 34.56 -19.47 44.73
CA ASN A 30 34.74 -20.47 43.69
C ASN A 30 33.49 -21.34 43.57
N LYS A 31 33.02 -21.58 42.33
CA LYS A 31 31.77 -22.28 42.07
C LYS A 31 31.84 -23.16 40.83
N VAL A 32 31.28 -24.35 40.93
CA VAL A 32 31.02 -25.23 39.79
C VAL A 32 29.52 -25.27 39.53
N THR A 33 29.14 -25.13 38.26
CA THR A 33 27.75 -25.23 37.82
C THR A 33 27.61 -26.06 36.54
N ILE A 34 26.39 -26.51 36.31
CA ILE A 34 25.91 -27.06 35.04
C ILE A 34 24.55 -26.42 34.80
N ASP A 35 24.24 -26.06 33.55
CA ASP A 35 22.93 -25.52 33.21
C ASP A 35 21.83 -26.58 33.37
N ASN A 36 20.69 -26.19 33.94
CA ASN A 36 19.47 -27.00 33.90
C ASN A 36 19.10 -27.30 32.45
N PHE A 37 18.62 -28.52 32.17
CA PHE A 37 18.28 -28.89 30.81
C PHE A 37 17.14 -29.88 30.71
N ASN A 38 16.46 -29.84 29.56
CA ASN A 38 15.53 -30.89 29.16
C ASN A 38 16.20 -31.81 28.14
N ILE A 39 15.81 -33.08 28.12
CA ILE A 39 16.32 -34.08 27.19
C ILE A 39 15.19 -35.00 26.73
N LYS A 40 15.12 -35.28 25.43
CA LYS A 40 14.10 -36.18 24.89
C LYS A 40 14.40 -37.62 25.31
N PRO A 41 13.40 -38.44 25.65
CA PRO A 41 13.62 -39.86 25.91
C PRO A 41 14.29 -40.55 24.72
N GLY A 42 15.38 -41.27 24.96
CA GLY A 42 16.21 -41.92 23.94
C GLY A 42 17.23 -41.01 23.25
N GLU A 43 17.42 -39.77 23.70
CA GLU A 43 18.39 -38.82 23.15
C GLU A 43 19.70 -38.80 23.96
N GLU A 44 20.81 -38.56 23.28
CA GLU A 44 22.09 -38.18 23.89
C GLU A 44 22.26 -36.65 23.90
N LYS A 45 22.76 -36.10 25.01
CA LYS A 45 23.01 -34.66 25.16
C LYS A 45 24.36 -34.39 25.82
N THR A 46 25.15 -33.54 25.19
CA THR A 46 26.40 -33.03 25.75
C THR A 46 26.10 -31.94 26.77
N VAL A 47 26.68 -32.07 27.96
CA VAL A 47 26.53 -31.19 29.11
C VAL A 47 27.87 -30.53 29.41
N ALA A 48 27.86 -29.23 29.65
CA ALA A 48 29.04 -28.45 29.98
C ALA A 48 29.16 -28.27 31.50
N VAL A 49 30.35 -28.49 32.04
CA VAL A 49 30.72 -28.17 33.42
C VAL A 49 31.39 -26.81 33.43
N TYR A 50 30.79 -25.85 34.12
CA TYR A 50 31.30 -24.49 34.27
C TYR A 50 32.07 -24.34 35.57
N LEU A 51 33.12 -23.53 35.52
CA LEU A 51 33.90 -23.13 36.68
C LEU A 51 34.00 -21.61 36.69
N GLU A 52 33.50 -21.02 37.77
CA GLU A 52 33.77 -19.65 38.20
C GLU A 52 34.80 -19.73 39.32
N ASN A 53 35.95 -19.08 39.13
CA ASN A 53 37.06 -19.17 40.05
C ASN A 53 37.75 -17.82 40.24
N ASP A 54 37.58 -17.25 41.43
CA ASP A 54 38.27 -16.05 41.86
C ASP A 54 39.72 -16.36 42.26
N ASP A 55 39.95 -17.57 42.77
CA ASP A 55 41.28 -18.09 43.08
C ASP A 55 41.88 -18.84 41.89
N ALA A 56 43.20 -18.75 41.73
CA ALA A 56 43.94 -19.53 40.73
C ALA A 56 43.95 -21.02 41.12
N MET A 57 43.10 -21.81 40.46
CA MET A 57 43.02 -23.26 40.61
C MET A 57 43.74 -23.97 39.47
N SER A 58 44.47 -25.05 39.78
CA SER A 58 45.16 -25.91 38.80
C SER A 58 44.54 -27.31 38.72
N ALA A 59 43.88 -27.78 39.79
CA ALA A 59 43.18 -29.06 39.81
C ALA A 59 41.73 -28.91 40.27
N LEU A 60 40.87 -29.83 39.83
CA LEU A 60 39.47 -29.89 40.23
C LEU A 60 39.01 -31.34 40.36
N GLN A 61 38.27 -31.63 41.43
CA GLN A 61 37.55 -32.88 41.62
C GLN A 61 36.08 -32.58 41.89
N MET A 62 35.19 -33.43 41.38
CA MET A 62 33.80 -33.50 41.84
C MET A 62 33.23 -34.92 41.64
N ASP A 63 32.27 -35.27 42.48
CA ASP A 63 31.39 -36.42 42.28
C ASP A 63 30.08 -35.97 41.66
N ILE A 64 29.65 -36.69 40.62
CA ILE A 64 28.45 -36.45 39.83
C ILE A 64 27.53 -37.64 40.02
N THR A 65 26.37 -37.41 40.63
CA THR A 65 25.31 -38.41 40.77
C THR A 65 24.28 -38.17 39.69
N LEU A 66 24.07 -39.14 38.79
CA LEU A 66 23.03 -39.05 37.76
C LEU A 66 21.68 -39.58 38.29
N PRO A 67 20.55 -38.98 37.92
CA PRO A 67 19.24 -39.46 38.31
C PRO A 67 18.87 -40.75 37.56
N GLN A 68 17.88 -41.47 38.08
CA GLN A 68 17.35 -42.66 37.41
C GLN A 68 16.90 -42.32 35.98
N GLY A 69 17.35 -43.13 35.02
CA GLY A 69 16.98 -42.98 33.61
C GLY A 69 17.92 -42.08 32.81
N LEU A 70 18.93 -41.47 33.43
CA LEU A 70 20.10 -40.89 32.75
C LEU A 70 21.33 -41.77 32.95
N GLN A 71 22.16 -41.87 31.91
CA GLN A 71 23.42 -42.61 31.95
C GLN A 71 24.52 -41.79 31.30
N TYR A 72 25.75 -41.93 31.80
CA TYR A 72 26.91 -41.32 31.15
C TYR A 72 27.30 -42.12 29.91
N VAL A 73 27.46 -41.43 28.79
CA VAL A 73 27.97 -42.03 27.55
C VAL A 73 29.47 -42.21 27.71
N ALA A 74 29.92 -43.47 27.75
CA ALA A 74 31.32 -43.79 28.00
C ALA A 74 32.26 -43.13 26.98
N ASN A 75 33.40 -42.63 27.46
CA ASN A 75 34.41 -41.94 26.66
C ASN A 75 33.95 -40.62 25.99
N SER A 76 32.86 -40.01 26.47
CA SER A 76 32.38 -38.72 25.94
C SER A 76 33.03 -37.49 26.60
N LEU A 77 33.85 -37.68 27.65
CA LEU A 77 34.53 -36.58 28.33
C LEU A 77 35.51 -35.86 27.39
N THR A 78 35.30 -34.56 27.24
CA THR A 78 36.18 -33.66 26.51
C THR A 78 36.48 -32.40 27.33
N ARG A 79 37.51 -31.66 26.94
CA ARG A 79 37.95 -30.43 27.64
C ARG A 79 37.60 -29.20 26.82
N ASN A 80 37.49 -28.06 27.48
CA ASN A 80 37.62 -26.78 26.78
C ASN A 80 39.11 -26.45 26.61
N GLU A 81 39.64 -26.60 25.40
CA GLU A 81 41.06 -26.38 25.07
C GLU A 81 41.54 -24.94 25.35
N ALA A 82 40.63 -23.96 25.45
CA ALA A 82 40.98 -22.60 25.81
C ALA A 82 41.19 -22.39 27.33
N ARG A 83 40.57 -23.24 28.16
CA ARG A 83 40.65 -23.19 29.63
C ARG A 83 41.64 -24.23 30.18
N LEU A 84 41.70 -25.40 29.55
CA LEU A 84 42.50 -26.55 29.96
C LEU A 84 43.38 -27.01 28.80
N ASP A 85 44.65 -26.64 28.82
CA ASP A 85 45.61 -27.05 27.79
C ASP A 85 45.86 -28.56 27.84
N ARG A 86 45.97 -29.17 26.66
CA ARG A 86 46.18 -30.61 26.49
C ARG A 86 47.52 -31.11 27.02
N ASP A 87 48.56 -30.28 26.99
CA ASP A 87 49.90 -30.65 27.43
C ASP A 87 50.05 -30.54 28.96
N THR A 88 49.23 -29.70 29.59
CA THR A 88 49.32 -29.42 31.03
C THR A 88 48.20 -30.01 31.87
N HIS A 89 47.03 -30.32 31.31
CA HIS A 89 45.91 -30.87 32.08
C HIS A 89 45.50 -32.25 31.57
N SER A 90 45.15 -33.15 32.48
CA SER A 90 44.56 -34.45 32.18
C SER A 90 43.17 -34.54 32.79
N LEU A 91 42.21 -35.04 32.02
CA LEU A 91 40.83 -35.21 32.44
C LEU A 91 40.53 -36.71 32.58
N TYR A 92 39.91 -37.08 33.69
CA TYR A 92 39.46 -38.45 33.95
C TYR A 92 38.01 -38.45 34.44
N MET A 93 37.18 -39.30 33.85
CA MET A 93 35.86 -39.63 34.39
C MET A 93 35.88 -41.11 34.78
N SER A 94 35.53 -41.43 36.02
CA SER A 94 35.52 -42.80 36.52
C SER A 94 34.28 -43.10 37.37
N ALA A 95 33.72 -44.30 37.24
CA ALA A 95 32.65 -44.74 38.13
C ALA A 95 33.22 -45.10 39.51
N GLN A 96 32.59 -44.59 40.56
CA GLN A 96 32.88 -44.87 41.95
C GLN A 96 32.10 -46.11 42.42
N THR A 97 32.50 -46.72 43.55
CA THR A 97 31.86 -47.93 44.09
C THR A 97 30.40 -47.74 44.47
N ASN A 98 29.97 -46.50 44.73
CA ASN A 98 28.59 -46.12 45.02
C ASN A 98 27.74 -45.85 43.76
N GLY A 99 28.31 -45.98 42.56
CA GLY A 99 27.63 -45.71 41.29
C GLY A 99 27.73 -44.27 40.79
N ASN A 100 28.29 -43.35 41.60
CA ASN A 100 28.54 -41.97 41.17
C ASN A 100 29.70 -41.92 40.18
N LEU A 101 29.75 -40.87 39.36
CA LEU A 101 30.90 -40.59 38.51
C LEU A 101 31.81 -39.61 39.23
N ARG A 102 33.13 -39.77 39.11
CA ARG A 102 34.10 -38.79 39.57
C ARG A 102 34.82 -38.18 38.38
N LEU A 103 34.68 -36.86 38.26
CA LEU A 103 35.49 -36.05 37.36
C LEU A 103 36.74 -35.59 38.11
N LEU A 104 37.91 -35.86 37.52
CA LEU A 104 39.19 -35.34 37.94
C LEU A 104 39.82 -34.55 36.80
N ILE A 105 40.25 -33.34 37.14
CA ILE A 105 41.09 -32.50 36.30
C ILE A 105 42.39 -32.34 37.06
N VAL A 106 43.46 -32.89 36.49
CA VAL A 106 44.77 -33.00 37.15
C VAL A 106 45.80 -32.27 36.30
N PRO A 107 46.54 -31.30 36.86
CA PRO A 107 47.63 -30.65 36.15
C PRO A 107 48.87 -31.56 36.17
N SER A 108 49.67 -31.53 35.10
CA SER A 108 50.97 -32.21 35.01
C SER A 108 52.13 -31.33 35.50
N ASP A 109 51.87 -30.03 35.70
CA ASP A 109 52.80 -29.03 36.21
C ASP A 109 52.09 -27.99 37.11
N GLU A 110 52.67 -26.80 37.29
CA GLU A 110 52.12 -25.73 38.13
C GLU A 110 51.10 -24.83 37.38
N THR A 111 50.75 -25.15 36.13
CA THR A 111 49.87 -24.33 35.29
C THR A 111 48.44 -24.29 35.85
N PRO A 112 47.86 -23.10 36.10
CA PRO A 112 46.47 -22.98 36.52
C PRO A 112 45.51 -23.16 35.33
N ILE A 113 44.25 -23.47 35.64
CA ILE A 113 43.13 -23.41 34.72
C ILE A 113 43.03 -21.98 34.20
N ALA A 114 43.15 -21.80 32.88
CA ALA A 114 43.24 -20.49 32.27
C ALA A 114 41.90 -19.75 32.37
N GLY A 115 41.88 -18.47 32.78
CA GLY A 115 40.65 -17.69 32.94
C GLY A 115 39.86 -18.02 34.20
N ASN A 116 38.92 -17.13 34.56
CA ASN A 116 38.19 -17.14 35.83
C ASN A 116 36.70 -17.53 35.71
N SER A 117 36.16 -17.70 34.51
CA SER A 117 34.75 -18.09 34.29
C SER A 117 34.56 -18.79 32.94
N GLY A 118 33.60 -19.70 32.87
CA GLY A 118 33.23 -20.44 31.65
C GLY A 118 33.33 -21.97 31.76
N ALA A 119 32.97 -22.66 30.68
CA ALA A 119 32.99 -24.11 30.60
C ALA A 119 34.43 -24.65 30.59
N ILE A 120 34.71 -25.66 31.40
CA ILE A 120 36.03 -26.29 31.53
C ILE A 120 36.07 -27.71 30.97
N ALA A 121 34.98 -28.46 31.09
CA ALA A 121 34.86 -29.82 30.60
C ALA A 121 33.45 -30.08 30.05
N TYR A 122 33.32 -31.05 29.18
CA TYR A 122 32.03 -31.48 28.62
C TYR A 122 31.92 -33.00 28.74
N PHE A 123 30.73 -33.50 29.03
CA PHE A 123 30.44 -34.93 29.01
C PHE A 123 29.04 -35.18 28.46
N THR A 124 28.80 -36.33 27.84
CA THR A 124 27.50 -36.67 27.25
C THR A 124 26.72 -37.58 28.19
N VAL A 125 25.44 -37.28 28.35
CA VAL A 125 24.46 -38.16 29.00
C VAL A 125 23.46 -38.67 27.99
N GLU A 126 23.01 -39.91 28.14
CA GLU A 126 21.92 -40.51 27.39
C GLU A 126 20.69 -40.62 28.30
N ALA A 127 19.56 -40.11 27.83
CA ALA A 127 18.27 -40.38 28.43
C ALA A 127 17.73 -41.72 27.94
N SER A 128 17.43 -42.63 28.86
CA SER A 128 16.73 -43.86 28.52
C SER A 128 15.42 -43.57 27.80
N SER A 129 14.96 -44.49 26.95
CA SER A 129 13.65 -44.38 26.27
C SER A 129 12.46 -44.28 27.24
N ASN A 130 12.67 -44.64 28.52
CA ASN A 130 11.69 -44.52 29.60
C ASN A 130 12.06 -43.40 30.60
N PHE A 131 12.85 -42.41 30.20
CA PHE A 131 13.10 -41.23 31.02
C PHE A 131 11.82 -40.37 31.08
N VAL A 132 10.94 -40.71 32.02
CA VAL A 132 9.59 -40.15 32.15
C VAL A 132 9.36 -39.55 33.53
N LYS A 133 10.43 -39.10 34.19
CA LYS A 133 10.37 -38.45 35.50
C LYS A 133 11.49 -37.42 35.61
N GLU A 134 11.16 -36.27 36.18
CA GLU A 134 12.15 -35.26 36.57
C GLU A 134 13.15 -35.86 37.56
N GLY A 135 14.40 -35.42 37.46
CA GLY A 135 15.48 -35.88 38.32
C GLY A 135 16.56 -34.83 38.47
N ASN A 136 17.42 -35.04 39.46
CA ASN A 136 18.50 -34.12 39.78
C ASN A 136 19.84 -34.75 39.45
N ILE A 137 20.71 -34.01 38.77
CA ILE A 137 22.15 -34.32 38.78
C ILE A 137 22.74 -33.59 40.00
N GLU A 138 23.35 -34.34 40.90
CA GLU A 138 23.96 -33.78 42.10
C GLU A 138 25.48 -33.74 41.93
N LEU A 139 26.03 -32.52 42.00
CA LEU A 139 27.47 -32.29 42.09
C LEU A 139 27.84 -32.15 43.55
N THR A 140 28.68 -33.06 44.02
CA THR A 140 29.10 -33.13 45.42
C THR A 140 30.61 -33.34 45.51
N GLN A 141 31.18 -33.19 46.72
CA GLN A 141 32.62 -33.34 46.93
C GLN A 141 33.45 -32.48 45.96
N ILE A 142 32.96 -31.26 45.71
CA ILE A 142 33.57 -30.32 44.79
C ILE A 142 34.77 -29.68 45.48
N VAL A 143 35.97 -30.04 45.02
CA VAL A 143 37.23 -29.61 45.62
C VAL A 143 38.18 -29.17 44.53
N GLY A 144 38.61 -27.92 44.60
CA GLY A 144 39.71 -27.39 43.81
C GLY A 144 41.01 -27.34 44.60
N SER A 145 42.13 -27.24 43.90
CA SER A 145 43.41 -26.90 44.53
C SER A 145 44.28 -26.03 43.63
N SER A 146 45.16 -25.25 44.24
CA SER A 146 46.19 -24.47 43.54
C SER A 146 47.55 -25.15 43.55
N SER A 147 48.41 -24.80 42.59
CA SER A 147 49.86 -25.04 42.68
C SER A 147 50.53 -24.15 43.73
N GLU A 148 49.88 -23.05 44.12
CA GLU A 148 50.34 -22.19 45.20
C GLU A 148 50.27 -22.89 46.56
N LYS A 149 51.31 -22.66 47.37
CA LYS A 149 51.36 -23.12 48.74
C LYS A 149 50.69 -22.10 49.66
N ASP A 150 49.97 -22.63 50.64
CA ASP A 150 49.50 -21.87 51.77
C ASP A 150 50.70 -21.47 52.66
N GLU A 151 50.83 -20.18 52.97
CA GLU A 151 51.99 -19.64 53.68
C GLU A 151 52.11 -20.15 55.13
N GLU A 152 50.99 -20.56 55.75
CA GLU A 152 50.95 -21.03 57.13
C GLU A 152 51.21 -22.54 57.25
N THR A 153 50.71 -23.32 56.29
CA THR A 153 50.74 -24.79 56.36
C THR A 153 51.77 -25.43 55.42
N GLY A 154 52.23 -24.72 54.39
CA GLY A 154 53.19 -25.21 53.40
C GLY A 154 52.64 -26.27 52.42
N PHE A 155 51.35 -26.62 52.54
CA PHE A 155 50.63 -27.49 51.61
C PHE A 155 50.00 -26.68 50.47
N THR A 156 49.60 -27.36 49.38
CA THR A 156 48.85 -26.72 48.30
C THR A 156 47.52 -26.18 48.83
N LYS A 157 47.14 -24.96 48.43
CA LYS A 157 45.85 -24.36 48.81
C LYS A 157 44.71 -25.24 48.31
N LYS A 158 43.76 -25.55 49.20
CA LYS A 158 42.57 -26.35 48.91
C LYS A 158 41.34 -25.45 48.99
N PHE A 159 40.46 -25.56 47.99
CA PHE A 159 39.21 -24.81 47.91
C PHE A 159 38.05 -25.80 47.95
N GLU A 160 37.31 -25.82 49.04
CA GLU A 160 36.05 -26.56 49.12
C GLU A 160 34.92 -25.69 48.57
N MET A 161 34.14 -26.24 47.66
CA MET A 161 33.01 -25.55 47.04
C MET A 161 31.70 -26.17 47.46
N SER A 162 30.65 -25.35 47.50
CA SER A 162 29.29 -25.80 47.80
C SER A 162 28.81 -26.82 46.77
N ASN A 163 28.06 -27.83 47.24
CA ASN A 163 27.37 -28.75 46.34
C ASN A 163 26.42 -27.99 45.40
N TYR A 164 26.21 -28.54 44.20
CA TYR A 164 25.34 -27.96 43.19
C TYR A 164 24.34 -28.99 42.67
N VAL A 165 23.11 -28.55 42.39
CA VAL A 165 22.03 -29.40 41.89
C VAL A 165 21.58 -28.88 40.55
N VAL A 166 21.48 -29.79 39.58
CA VAL A 166 21.00 -29.51 38.22
C VAL A 166 19.64 -30.17 38.07
N ASP A 167 18.63 -29.38 37.74
CA ASP A 167 17.32 -29.90 37.40
C ASP A 167 17.34 -30.45 35.97
N VAL A 168 16.95 -31.72 35.80
CA VAL A 168 16.76 -32.34 34.50
C VAL A 168 15.33 -32.84 34.36
N ALA A 169 14.64 -32.39 33.32
CA ALA A 169 13.28 -32.82 33.01
C ALA A 169 13.20 -33.51 31.65
N PRO A 170 12.27 -34.48 31.48
CA PRO A 170 12.05 -35.11 30.19
C PRO A 170 11.35 -34.15 29.23
N TYR A 171 11.92 -33.99 28.04
CA TYR A 171 11.26 -33.28 26.94
C TYR A 171 10.35 -34.25 26.19
N VAL A 172 9.07 -34.29 26.58
CA VAL A 172 8.13 -35.32 26.10
C VAL A 172 7.30 -34.90 24.89
N GLY A 173 7.38 -33.63 24.48
CA GLY A 173 6.61 -33.14 23.34
C GLY A 173 6.52 -31.62 23.27
N LYS A 174 5.79 -31.13 22.27
CA LYS A 174 5.47 -29.72 22.07
C LYS A 174 4.08 -29.56 21.46
N ILE A 175 3.46 -28.42 21.73
CA ILE A 175 2.19 -28.02 21.13
C ILE A 175 2.40 -26.79 20.23
N TYR A 176 1.61 -26.66 19.17
CA TYR A 176 1.61 -25.50 18.31
C TYR A 176 0.27 -25.38 17.59
N THR A 177 0.03 -24.26 16.93
CA THR A 177 -1.10 -24.08 16.01
C THR A 177 -0.69 -24.45 14.59
N ALA A 178 -1.64 -24.92 13.76
CA ALA A 178 -1.32 -25.34 12.39
C ALA A 178 -0.73 -24.21 11.51
N THR A 179 -0.97 -22.95 11.88
CA THR A 179 -0.33 -21.76 11.33
C THR A 179 0.16 -20.86 12.46
N ASP A 180 1.18 -20.04 12.20
CA ASP A 180 1.70 -19.09 13.19
C ASP A 180 0.91 -17.78 13.23
N THR A 181 0.18 -17.48 12.15
CA THR A 181 -0.68 -16.29 12.05
C THR A 181 -2.00 -16.60 11.37
N ILE A 182 -3.01 -15.77 11.67
CA ILE A 182 -4.29 -15.71 10.98
C ILE A 182 -4.72 -14.25 10.77
N ALA A 183 -5.48 -14.02 9.72
CA ALA A 183 -6.31 -12.82 9.57
C ALA A 183 -7.77 -13.18 9.88
N ILE A 184 -8.49 -12.28 10.57
CA ILE A 184 -9.89 -12.50 10.95
C ILE A 184 -10.72 -11.25 10.66
N LYS A 185 -11.91 -11.46 10.09
CA LYS A 185 -12.92 -10.41 9.89
C LYS A 185 -13.62 -10.08 11.19
N THR A 186 -13.99 -8.82 11.39
CA THR A 186 -14.71 -8.33 12.58
C THR A 186 -16.23 -8.35 12.41
N ASP A 187 -16.73 -9.20 11.51
CA ASP A 187 -18.13 -9.40 11.14
C ASP A 187 -18.78 -10.56 11.92
N SER A 188 -18.13 -11.05 12.98
CA SER A 188 -18.51 -12.25 13.75
C SER A 188 -18.43 -13.59 13.01
N THR A 189 -17.83 -13.66 11.82
CA THR A 189 -17.53 -14.93 11.13
C THR A 189 -16.60 -15.78 11.98
N ALA A 190 -16.90 -17.08 12.07
CA ALA A 190 -16.12 -18.04 12.84
C ALA A 190 -14.84 -18.46 12.10
N LYS A 191 -13.69 -18.32 12.77
CA LYS A 191 -12.39 -18.82 12.29
C LYS A 191 -11.98 -20.05 13.11
N ARG A 192 -11.61 -21.13 12.43
CA ARG A 192 -11.13 -22.38 13.05
C ARG A 192 -9.64 -22.27 13.40
N ILE A 193 -9.27 -22.72 14.58
CA ILE A 193 -7.88 -22.79 15.05
C ILE A 193 -7.58 -24.24 15.43
N SER A 194 -6.66 -24.85 14.70
CA SER A 194 -6.16 -26.20 14.93
C SER A 194 -5.03 -26.20 15.95
N VAL A 195 -5.10 -27.10 16.91
CA VAL A 195 -4.06 -27.35 17.91
C VAL A 195 -3.40 -28.69 17.61
N VAL A 196 -2.10 -28.65 17.38
CA VAL A 196 -1.27 -29.78 16.98
C VAL A 196 -0.32 -30.14 18.11
N LEU A 197 -0.15 -31.43 18.36
CA LEU A 197 0.77 -31.97 19.36
C LEU A 197 1.81 -32.85 18.66
N ASP A 198 3.08 -32.64 18.97
CA ASP A 198 4.14 -33.62 18.74
C ASP A 198 4.51 -34.23 20.08
N ASN A 199 4.44 -35.55 20.23
CA ASN A 199 4.82 -36.24 21.46
C ASN A 199 5.83 -37.36 21.19
N PHE A 200 6.76 -37.51 22.12
CA PHE A 200 7.84 -38.49 22.09
C PHE A 200 7.62 -39.66 23.05
N VAL A 201 6.53 -39.59 23.83
CA VAL A 201 6.02 -40.65 24.69
C VAL A 201 4.52 -40.80 24.47
N ASP A 202 3.95 -41.95 24.83
CA ASP A 202 2.50 -42.16 24.78
C ASP A 202 1.77 -41.19 25.72
N ILE A 203 0.91 -40.32 25.17
CA ILE A 203 0.11 -39.36 25.94
C ILE A 203 -1.31 -39.88 26.11
N ARG A 204 -1.84 -39.85 27.32
CA ARG A 204 -3.22 -40.27 27.66
C ARG A 204 -4.15 -39.11 27.98
N SER A 205 -3.61 -38.03 28.54
CA SER A 205 -4.40 -36.84 28.87
C SER A 205 -3.59 -35.58 28.73
N MET A 206 -4.28 -34.47 28.55
CA MET A 206 -3.70 -33.16 28.39
C MET A 206 -4.52 -32.11 29.13
N GLN A 207 -3.86 -31.09 29.65
CA GLN A 207 -4.45 -29.83 30.09
C GLN A 207 -3.79 -28.69 29.32
N ALA A 208 -4.53 -27.62 29.05
CA ALA A 208 -3.98 -26.35 28.57
C ALA A 208 -4.83 -25.17 29.07
N SER A 209 -4.26 -23.96 29.01
CA SER A 209 -4.97 -22.71 29.19
C SER A 209 -4.89 -21.88 27.90
N ILE A 210 -6.02 -21.39 27.42
CA ILE A 210 -6.11 -20.53 26.24
C ILE A 210 -6.55 -19.13 26.70
N THR A 211 -5.81 -18.11 26.29
CA THR A 211 -6.14 -16.70 26.54
C THR A 211 -6.45 -16.03 25.21
N LEU A 212 -7.64 -15.45 25.10
CA LEU A 212 -8.01 -14.64 23.94
C LEU A 212 -7.70 -13.16 24.22
N PRO A 213 -7.23 -12.41 23.20
CA PRO A 213 -7.10 -10.97 23.29
C PRO A 213 -8.48 -10.29 23.30
N LYS A 214 -8.51 -9.01 23.69
CA LYS A 214 -9.72 -8.19 23.60
C LYS A 214 -10.25 -8.16 22.16
N GLY A 215 -11.57 -8.26 22.01
CA GLY A 215 -12.24 -8.28 20.71
C GLY A 215 -12.33 -9.66 20.06
N LEU A 216 -11.76 -10.71 20.68
CA LEU A 216 -12.02 -12.10 20.31
C LEU A 216 -12.91 -12.80 21.33
N THR A 217 -13.80 -13.66 20.84
CA THR A 217 -14.62 -14.55 21.67
C THR A 217 -14.62 -15.96 21.09
N PHE A 218 -14.76 -16.96 21.96
CA PHE A 218 -14.97 -18.34 21.52
C PHE A 218 -16.36 -18.48 20.90
N VAL A 219 -16.46 -19.25 19.81
CA VAL A 219 -17.76 -19.73 19.32
C VAL A 219 -18.25 -20.81 20.28
N THR A 220 -19.47 -20.68 20.77
CA THR A 220 -20.06 -21.62 21.71
C THR A 220 -20.88 -22.70 21.01
N LYS A 221 -21.16 -23.79 21.72
CA LYS A 221 -22.11 -24.81 21.24
C LYS A 221 -23.52 -24.22 21.23
N GLU A 222 -24.36 -24.72 20.34
CA GLU A 222 -25.76 -24.33 20.26
C GLU A 222 -26.45 -24.56 21.62
N ASN A 223 -27.20 -23.55 22.11
CA ASN A 223 -27.86 -23.56 23.41
C ASN A 223 -26.92 -23.80 24.62
N SER A 224 -25.65 -23.38 24.54
CA SER A 224 -24.66 -23.52 25.60
C SER A 224 -23.73 -22.31 25.69
N GLU A 225 -23.25 -22.00 26.90
CA GLU A 225 -22.18 -21.01 27.12
C GLU A 225 -20.78 -21.63 26.94
N LYS A 226 -20.69 -22.94 26.69
CA LYS A 226 -19.41 -23.64 26.56
C LYS A 226 -18.85 -23.51 25.14
N PRO A 227 -17.54 -23.30 24.98
CA PRO A 227 -16.88 -23.31 23.68
C PRO A 227 -17.14 -24.59 22.87
N LYS A 228 -17.27 -24.41 21.56
CA LYS A 228 -17.30 -25.50 20.59
C LYS A 228 -15.86 -25.98 20.33
N PHE A 229 -15.67 -27.30 20.39
CA PHE A 229 -14.43 -27.96 20.01
C PHE A 229 -14.71 -29.04 18.97
N ASP A 230 -13.81 -29.16 18.00
CA ASP A 230 -13.72 -30.34 17.15
C ASP A 230 -12.66 -31.28 17.74
N TYR A 231 -12.96 -32.57 17.74
CA TYR A 231 -12.04 -33.62 18.18
C TYR A 231 -11.16 -34.00 17.00
N GLY A 232 -9.84 -33.87 17.16
CA GLY A 232 -8.89 -34.33 16.16
C GLY A 232 -8.88 -35.85 16.06
N THR A 233 -8.43 -36.37 14.92
CA THR A 233 -8.39 -37.83 14.65
C THR A 233 -7.50 -38.59 15.62
N ARG A 234 -6.61 -37.89 16.33
CA ARG A 234 -5.72 -38.46 17.34
C ARG A 234 -6.40 -38.79 18.66
N LEU A 235 -7.54 -38.16 18.97
CA LEU A 235 -8.25 -38.41 20.22
C LEU A 235 -9.09 -39.68 20.09
N PRO A 236 -8.90 -40.68 20.97
CA PRO A 236 -9.79 -41.84 21.04
C PRO A 236 -11.25 -41.44 21.27
N GLN A 237 -12.18 -42.28 20.81
CA GLN A 237 -13.63 -41.98 20.82
C GLN A 237 -14.22 -41.70 22.21
N ASN A 238 -13.59 -42.22 23.26
CA ASN A 238 -14.04 -42.07 24.65
C ASN A 238 -13.36 -40.88 25.37
N VAL A 239 -12.48 -40.14 24.69
CA VAL A 239 -11.85 -38.92 25.23
C VAL A 239 -12.83 -37.75 25.08
N THR A 240 -12.90 -36.94 26.13
CA THR A 240 -13.72 -35.73 26.18
C THR A 240 -12.85 -34.51 26.44
N ILE A 241 -13.19 -33.41 25.78
CA ILE A 241 -12.65 -32.08 26.08
C ILE A 241 -13.62 -31.39 27.04
N SER A 242 -13.17 -31.19 28.26
CA SER A 242 -13.86 -30.38 29.27
C SER A 242 -13.19 -29.01 29.36
N SER A 243 -13.97 -27.96 29.59
CA SER A 243 -13.41 -26.61 29.72
C SER A 243 -14.21 -25.76 30.70
N ASN A 244 -13.52 -24.81 31.34
CA ASN A 244 -14.09 -23.80 32.23
C ASN A 244 -13.27 -22.50 32.15
N TYR A 245 -13.95 -21.37 32.31
CA TYR A 245 -13.28 -20.08 32.44
C TYR A 245 -12.73 -19.89 33.86
N THR A 246 -11.53 -19.32 33.95
CA THR A 246 -10.96 -18.86 35.21
C THR A 246 -11.41 -17.44 35.52
N ALA A 247 -11.22 -16.99 36.76
CA ALA A 247 -11.58 -15.64 37.21
C ALA A 247 -10.86 -14.53 36.42
N ASP A 248 -9.67 -14.82 35.88
CA ASP A 248 -8.89 -13.93 35.02
C ASP A 248 -9.26 -14.05 33.52
N GLY A 249 -10.34 -14.76 33.18
CA GLY A 249 -10.90 -14.82 31.82
C GLY A 249 -10.23 -15.82 30.87
N ARG A 250 -9.26 -16.61 31.34
CA ARG A 250 -8.64 -17.67 30.53
C ARG A 250 -9.54 -18.89 30.45
N LEU A 251 -9.53 -19.57 29.32
CA LEU A 251 -10.21 -20.84 29.17
C LEU A 251 -9.25 -21.98 29.54
N LYS A 252 -9.50 -22.64 30.67
CA LYS A 252 -8.80 -23.89 31.01
C LYS A 252 -9.52 -25.06 30.38
N LEU A 253 -8.77 -25.95 29.75
CA LEU A 253 -9.28 -27.18 29.16
C LEU A 253 -8.53 -28.40 29.68
N ALA A 254 -9.25 -29.51 29.80
CA ALA A 254 -8.70 -30.83 30.09
C ALA A 254 -9.27 -31.83 29.07
N VAL A 255 -8.37 -32.54 28.41
CA VAL A 255 -8.62 -33.57 27.40
C VAL A 255 -8.28 -34.92 28.04
N SER A 256 -9.30 -35.71 28.36
CA SER A 256 -9.13 -36.99 29.04
C SER A 256 -10.28 -37.95 28.76
N GLY A 257 -10.03 -39.25 28.85
CA GLY A 257 -11.03 -40.31 28.66
C GLY A 257 -11.11 -41.26 29.85
N MET A 258 -12.16 -42.09 29.88
CA MET A 258 -12.37 -43.08 30.95
C MET A 258 -11.59 -44.39 30.75
N THR A 259 -11.05 -44.65 29.55
CA THR A 259 -10.24 -45.84 29.25
C THR A 259 -8.75 -45.55 29.38
N THR A 260 -7.93 -46.59 29.19
CA THR A 260 -6.46 -46.52 29.19
C THR A 260 -5.86 -46.20 27.83
N GLU A 261 -6.67 -45.84 26.84
CA GLU A 261 -6.21 -45.53 25.49
C GLU A 261 -5.42 -44.23 25.45
N CYS A 262 -4.28 -44.25 24.77
CA CYS A 262 -3.45 -43.08 24.51
C CYS A 262 -3.92 -42.38 23.24
N PHE A 263 -3.54 -41.11 23.07
CA PHE A 263 -3.68 -40.39 21.82
C PHE A 263 -2.94 -41.16 20.72
N ALA A 264 -3.59 -41.33 19.58
CA ALA A 264 -3.01 -42.03 18.43
C ALA A 264 -1.88 -41.20 17.81
N ASP A 265 -0.97 -41.90 17.12
CA ASP A 265 0.19 -41.31 16.43
C ASP A 265 1.10 -40.46 17.34
N THR A 266 2.21 -39.95 16.79
CA THR A 266 3.16 -39.10 17.51
C THR A 266 3.08 -37.62 17.11
N THR A 267 2.42 -37.30 16.00
CA THR A 267 2.25 -35.94 15.46
C THR A 267 0.86 -35.78 14.86
N GLY A 268 0.25 -34.61 15.05
CA GLY A 268 -0.98 -34.21 14.34
C GLY A 268 -1.99 -33.47 15.23
N GLU A 269 -3.11 -33.08 14.62
CA GLU A 269 -4.17 -32.32 15.28
C GLU A 269 -4.81 -33.13 16.41
N VAL A 270 -4.81 -32.55 17.62
CA VAL A 270 -5.50 -33.13 18.79
C VAL A 270 -6.90 -32.56 18.94
N PHE A 271 -7.07 -31.25 18.74
CA PHE A 271 -8.41 -30.64 18.72
C PHE A 271 -8.36 -29.33 17.94
N ALA A 272 -9.52 -28.80 17.61
CA ALA A 272 -9.66 -27.43 17.13
C ALA A 272 -10.73 -26.70 17.92
N PHE A 273 -10.61 -25.38 17.97
CA PHE A 273 -11.62 -24.48 18.51
C PHE A 273 -11.92 -23.38 17.51
N TYR A 274 -12.97 -22.61 17.76
CA TYR A 274 -13.40 -21.55 16.88
C TYR A 274 -13.46 -20.23 17.63
N VAL A 275 -13.00 -19.17 16.98
CA VAL A 275 -13.08 -17.80 17.47
C VAL A 275 -13.83 -16.92 16.48
N LYS A 276 -14.44 -15.84 16.98
CA LYS A 276 -15.01 -14.77 16.17
C LYS A 276 -14.53 -13.43 16.71
N ALA A 277 -14.40 -12.44 15.83
CA ALA A 277 -13.95 -11.10 16.20
C ALA A 277 -15.08 -10.07 16.15
N ASP A 278 -14.98 -9.06 17.01
CA ASP A 278 -15.78 -7.84 16.97
C ASP A 278 -14.91 -6.61 16.62
N THR A 279 -15.55 -5.44 16.49
CA THR A 279 -14.91 -4.19 16.07
C THR A 279 -13.90 -3.63 17.07
N THR A 280 -13.81 -4.18 18.29
CA THR A 280 -12.85 -3.76 19.32
C THR A 280 -11.50 -4.48 19.21
N LEU A 281 -11.37 -5.45 18.30
CA LEU A 281 -10.12 -6.15 18.04
C LEU A 281 -9.05 -5.18 17.50
N ALA A 282 -7.90 -5.13 18.15
CA ALA A 282 -6.78 -4.31 17.70
C ALA A 282 -6.19 -4.82 16.37
N LEU A 283 -5.46 -3.96 15.64
CA LEU A 283 -4.83 -4.31 14.36
C LEU A 283 -3.99 -5.60 14.45
N ARG A 284 -3.20 -5.73 15.51
CA ARG A 284 -2.42 -6.93 15.85
C ARG A 284 -2.75 -7.37 17.27
N SER A 285 -2.85 -8.66 17.48
CA SER A 285 -3.12 -9.29 18.78
C SER A 285 -2.58 -10.71 18.77
N GLU A 286 -2.59 -11.38 19.93
CA GLU A 286 -2.10 -12.76 20.06
C GLU A 286 -3.12 -13.61 20.83
N ILE A 287 -3.34 -14.83 20.37
CA ILE A 287 -3.93 -15.90 21.18
C ILE A 287 -2.80 -16.67 21.84
N LEU A 288 -2.87 -16.83 23.16
CA LEU A 288 -1.85 -17.53 23.93
C LEU A 288 -2.37 -18.89 24.37
N ILE A 289 -1.62 -19.96 24.08
CA ILE A 289 -1.83 -21.28 24.67
C ILE A 289 -0.62 -21.60 25.56
N ASN A 290 -0.88 -21.77 26.84
CA ASN A 290 0.15 -22.01 27.86
C ASN A 290 -0.38 -22.97 28.94
N ASP A 291 0.43 -23.19 29.97
CA ASP A 291 0.13 -24.12 31.07
C ASP A 291 -0.22 -25.51 30.58
N VAL A 292 0.51 -25.93 29.55
CA VAL A 292 0.27 -27.20 28.90
C VAL A 292 0.91 -28.30 29.72
N ILE A 293 0.09 -29.23 30.18
CA ILE A 293 0.53 -30.39 30.94
C ILE A 293 -0.01 -31.62 30.22
N VAL A 294 0.85 -32.58 29.92
CA VAL A 294 0.45 -33.87 29.38
C VAL A 294 0.73 -34.95 30.41
N ALA A 295 -0.02 -36.04 30.38
CA ALA A 295 0.27 -37.20 31.21
C ALA A 295 0.32 -38.49 30.39
N ASP A 296 1.23 -39.37 30.77
CA ASP A 296 1.40 -40.68 30.14
C ASP A 296 0.38 -41.72 30.66
N LYS A 297 0.50 -42.96 30.16
CA LYS A 297 -0.33 -44.08 30.61
C LYS A 297 -0.12 -44.49 32.07
N ALA A 298 1.04 -44.19 32.65
CA ALA A 298 1.38 -44.47 34.04
C ALA A 298 0.92 -43.36 35.01
N GLY A 299 0.41 -42.24 34.48
CA GLY A 299 -0.04 -41.09 35.26
C GLY A 299 1.07 -40.10 35.61
N ASN A 300 2.27 -40.26 35.05
CA ASN A 300 3.32 -39.25 35.17
C ASN A 300 2.90 -38.02 34.37
N SER A 301 3.10 -36.83 34.94
CA SER A 301 2.71 -35.56 34.34
C SER A 301 3.93 -34.74 33.93
N PHE A 302 3.85 -34.10 32.77
CA PHE A 302 4.94 -33.36 32.14
C PHE A 302 4.45 -31.99 31.70
N GLY A 303 5.19 -30.94 32.06
CA GLY A 303 5.00 -29.63 31.45
C GLY A 303 5.51 -29.64 30.01
N LEU A 304 4.75 -29.06 29.08
CA LEU A 304 5.29 -28.67 27.78
C LEU A 304 5.65 -27.18 27.89
N TYR A 305 6.94 -26.88 27.73
CA TYR A 305 7.50 -25.58 28.12
C TYR A 305 7.42 -24.51 27.02
N ASP A 306 6.98 -24.88 25.82
CA ASP A 306 6.81 -23.95 24.71
C ASP A 306 5.53 -23.12 24.91
N GLU A 307 5.69 -21.79 25.01
CA GLU A 307 4.55 -20.87 24.93
C GLU A 307 4.10 -20.77 23.47
N VAL A 308 2.85 -21.14 23.19
CA VAL A 308 2.29 -21.03 21.85
C VAL A 308 1.64 -19.66 21.69
N LYS A 309 2.15 -18.90 20.72
CA LYS A 309 1.59 -17.60 20.32
C LYS A 309 1.07 -17.72 18.90
N LEU A 310 -0.24 -17.52 18.75
CA LEU A 310 -0.87 -17.40 17.44
C LEU A 310 -1.12 -15.91 17.17
N GLY A 311 -0.43 -15.36 16.18
CA GLY A 311 -0.63 -13.98 15.75
C GLY A 311 -2.00 -13.80 15.09
N VAL A 312 -2.75 -12.81 15.53
CA VAL A 312 -4.07 -12.46 14.98
C VAL A 312 -4.01 -11.06 14.39
N THR A 313 -4.44 -10.95 13.14
CA THR A 313 -4.55 -9.69 12.42
C THR A 313 -6.01 -9.35 12.18
N ASN A 314 -6.42 -8.14 12.55
CA ASN A 314 -7.74 -7.63 12.19
C ASN A 314 -7.76 -7.33 10.68
N ALA A 315 -8.46 -8.16 9.90
CA ALA A 315 -8.49 -8.05 8.44
C ALA A 315 -9.19 -6.76 7.96
N TYR A 316 -10.17 -6.25 8.72
CA TYR A 316 -10.86 -5.01 8.39
C TYR A 316 -9.90 -3.81 8.41
N ILE A 317 -9.13 -3.67 9.48
CA ILE A 317 -8.17 -2.56 9.63
C ILE A 317 -6.97 -2.76 8.70
N ALA A 318 -6.43 -3.99 8.63
CA ALA A 318 -5.20 -4.28 7.90
C ALA A 318 -5.36 -4.25 6.37
N HIS A 319 -6.55 -4.59 5.85
CA HIS A 319 -6.75 -4.84 4.42
C HIS A 319 -7.94 -4.07 3.84
N TYR A 320 -9.11 -4.10 4.48
CA TYR A 320 -10.29 -3.43 3.92
C TYR A 320 -10.18 -1.91 3.96
N THR A 321 -9.80 -1.34 5.12
CA THR A 321 -9.72 0.11 5.32
C THR A 321 -8.81 0.80 4.30
N PRO A 322 -7.55 0.35 4.07
CA PRO A 322 -6.68 0.98 3.08
C PRO A 322 -7.20 0.89 1.64
N VAL A 323 -7.82 -0.23 1.26
CA VAL A 323 -8.39 -0.39 -0.08
C VAL A 323 -9.62 0.51 -0.25
N GLN A 324 -10.40 0.68 0.80
CA GLN A 324 -11.55 1.56 0.76
C GLN A 324 -11.16 3.03 0.60
N GLU A 325 -10.04 3.46 1.20
CA GLU A 325 -9.48 4.80 0.98
C GLU A 325 -9.10 5.06 -0.50
N ILE A 326 -8.69 4.01 -1.25
CA ILE A 326 -8.43 4.12 -2.69
C ILE A 326 -9.72 4.42 -3.44
N VAL A 327 -10.80 3.67 -3.18
CA VAL A 327 -12.09 3.88 -3.83
C VAL A 327 -12.68 5.25 -3.47
N ASP A 328 -12.55 5.68 -2.21
CA ASP A 328 -13.04 6.98 -1.76
C ASP A 328 -12.24 8.15 -2.38
N SER A 329 -10.94 7.97 -2.58
CA SER A 329 -10.11 8.92 -3.33
C SER A 329 -10.54 9.03 -4.79
N LEU A 330 -10.87 7.90 -5.43
CA LEU A 330 -11.39 7.87 -6.79
C LEU A 330 -12.76 8.56 -6.91
N ARG A 331 -13.66 8.34 -5.95
CA ARG A 331 -14.95 9.06 -5.87
C ARG A 331 -14.76 10.56 -5.70
N THR A 332 -13.79 10.97 -4.90
CA THR A 332 -13.43 12.39 -4.71
C THR A 332 -12.94 13.00 -6.01
N LEU A 333 -12.07 12.30 -6.75
CA LEU A 333 -11.59 12.72 -8.07
C LEU A 333 -12.74 12.85 -9.08
N TYR A 334 -13.65 11.87 -9.11
CA TYR A 334 -14.84 11.88 -9.97
C TYR A 334 -15.75 13.08 -9.65
N GLY A 335 -16.00 13.37 -8.37
CA GLY A 335 -16.75 14.55 -7.95
C GLY A 335 -16.09 15.86 -8.40
N ALA A 336 -14.77 16.00 -8.23
CA ALA A 336 -14.03 17.17 -8.68
C ALA A 336 -14.06 17.35 -10.22
N ALA A 337 -14.09 16.24 -10.97
CA ALA A 337 -14.24 16.26 -12.42
C ALA A 337 -15.62 16.78 -12.86
N ILE A 338 -16.70 16.35 -12.18
CA ILE A 338 -18.05 16.90 -12.40
C ILE A 338 -18.06 18.42 -12.18
N ASP A 339 -17.50 18.88 -11.06
CA ASP A 339 -17.45 20.31 -10.73
C ASP A 339 -16.62 21.10 -11.76
N SER A 340 -15.50 20.55 -12.21
CA SER A 340 -14.65 21.17 -13.23
C SER A 340 -15.37 21.33 -14.56
N ILE A 341 -16.09 20.30 -15.03
CA ILE A 341 -16.88 20.35 -16.27
C ILE A 341 -18.03 21.36 -16.11
N ALA A 342 -18.73 21.34 -14.98
CA ALA A 342 -19.82 22.29 -14.74
C ALA A 342 -19.34 23.75 -14.75
N ALA A 343 -18.13 24.03 -14.23
CA ALA A 343 -17.57 25.38 -14.18
C ALA A 343 -16.95 25.85 -15.50
N ASN A 344 -16.27 24.96 -16.22
CA ASN A 344 -15.41 25.33 -17.35
C ASN A 344 -15.94 24.86 -18.72
N ALA A 345 -17.00 24.05 -18.74
CA ALA A 345 -17.59 23.47 -19.95
C ALA A 345 -19.13 23.55 -19.89
N ALA A 346 -19.65 24.71 -19.47
CA ALA A 346 -21.06 24.91 -19.13
C ALA A 346 -22.05 24.69 -20.30
N ASP A 347 -21.62 24.92 -21.54
CA ASP A 347 -22.47 24.78 -22.73
C ASP A 347 -22.52 23.33 -23.25
N VAL A 348 -21.55 22.49 -22.85
CA VAL A 348 -21.42 21.09 -23.33
C VAL A 348 -21.69 20.05 -22.25
N LYS A 349 -21.75 20.44 -20.98
CA LYS A 349 -21.94 19.50 -19.85
C LYS A 349 -23.18 18.61 -19.98
N ASP A 350 -24.20 19.07 -20.69
CA ASP A 350 -25.47 18.38 -20.89
C ASP A 350 -25.54 17.64 -22.25
N HIS A 351 -24.44 17.59 -23.01
CA HIS A 351 -24.36 16.80 -24.24
C HIS A 351 -24.47 15.30 -23.93
N GLU A 352 -25.16 14.58 -24.81
CA GLU A 352 -25.49 13.16 -24.61
C GLU A 352 -24.25 12.28 -24.39
N ASP A 353 -23.17 12.54 -25.12
CA ASP A 353 -21.93 11.80 -25.05
C ASP A 353 -21.07 12.13 -23.82
N ILE A 354 -21.15 13.38 -23.32
CA ILE A 354 -20.55 13.78 -22.04
C ILE A 354 -21.30 13.13 -20.87
N LEU A 355 -22.64 13.13 -20.90
CA LEU A 355 -23.47 12.47 -19.89
C LEU A 355 -23.32 10.95 -19.92
N ALA A 356 -23.21 10.34 -21.11
CA ALA A 356 -22.98 8.90 -21.25
C ALA A 356 -21.62 8.49 -20.64
N ALA A 357 -20.56 9.26 -20.91
CA ALA A 357 -19.25 9.02 -20.29
C ALA A 357 -19.28 9.20 -18.77
N GLN A 358 -19.99 10.21 -18.27
CA GLN A 358 -20.20 10.42 -16.84
C GLN A 358 -20.86 9.22 -16.16
N ALA A 359 -21.91 8.68 -16.78
CA ALA A 359 -22.66 7.53 -16.27
C ALA A 359 -21.84 6.23 -16.33
N ASP A 360 -21.07 6.02 -17.39
CA ASP A 360 -20.19 4.86 -17.54
C ASP A 360 -19.09 4.85 -16.47
N ILE A 361 -18.43 6.00 -16.23
CA ILE A 361 -17.43 6.14 -15.16
C ILE A 361 -18.04 5.85 -13.79
N ALA A 362 -19.24 6.38 -13.50
CA ALA A 362 -19.93 6.08 -12.23
C ALA A 362 -20.16 4.57 -12.06
N ALA A 363 -20.64 3.90 -13.11
CA ALA A 363 -20.87 2.46 -13.09
C ALA A 363 -19.56 1.66 -12.89
N GLN A 364 -18.44 2.11 -13.47
CA GLN A 364 -17.13 1.49 -13.25
C GLN A 364 -16.67 1.64 -11.78
N ILE A 365 -16.87 2.80 -11.16
CA ILE A 365 -16.55 3.02 -9.74
C ILE A 365 -17.41 2.12 -8.85
N ASP A 366 -18.72 2.02 -9.12
CA ASP A 366 -19.62 1.13 -8.38
C ASP A 366 -19.22 -0.35 -8.55
N LYS A 367 -18.80 -0.75 -9.74
CA LYS A 367 -18.32 -2.12 -9.99
C LYS A 367 -17.00 -2.40 -9.26
N LEU A 368 -16.10 -1.42 -9.17
CA LEU A 368 -14.88 -1.52 -8.38
C LEU A 368 -15.21 -1.69 -6.89
N GLN A 369 -16.14 -0.89 -6.34
CA GLN A 369 -16.62 -1.04 -4.97
C GLN A 369 -17.14 -2.47 -4.70
N GLN A 370 -18.00 -2.98 -5.59
CA GLN A 370 -18.52 -4.34 -5.48
C GLN A 370 -17.39 -5.38 -5.47
N THR A 371 -16.39 -5.20 -6.34
CA THR A 371 -15.23 -6.11 -6.42
C THR A 371 -14.42 -6.10 -5.12
N VAL A 372 -14.23 -4.93 -4.51
CA VAL A 372 -13.57 -4.77 -3.20
C VAL A 372 -14.34 -5.51 -2.10
N GLU A 373 -15.67 -5.34 -2.06
CA GLU A 373 -16.54 -5.99 -1.07
C GLU A 373 -16.52 -7.52 -1.24
N GLU A 374 -16.70 -8.02 -2.46
CA GLU A 374 -16.67 -9.45 -2.76
C GLU A 374 -15.30 -10.07 -2.42
N ALA A 375 -14.19 -9.38 -2.72
CA ALA A 375 -12.86 -9.86 -2.38
C ALA A 375 -12.61 -9.85 -0.87
N TYR A 376 -13.15 -8.88 -0.14
CA TYR A 376 -13.07 -8.86 1.33
C TYR A 376 -13.89 -10.00 1.96
N ASP A 377 -15.12 -10.20 1.50
CA ASP A 377 -16.02 -11.22 2.03
C ASP A 377 -15.47 -12.63 1.84
N ASN A 378 -14.81 -12.86 0.70
CA ASN A 378 -14.15 -14.12 0.34
C ASN A 378 -12.74 -14.28 0.93
N GLU A 379 -12.25 -13.32 1.72
CA GLU A 379 -10.89 -13.30 2.28
C GLU A 379 -9.76 -13.33 1.21
N THR A 380 -10.02 -12.82 0.00
CA THR A 380 -9.08 -12.76 -1.13
C THR A 380 -8.62 -11.34 -1.48
N LEU A 381 -8.96 -10.35 -0.67
CA LEU A 381 -8.65 -8.93 -0.95
C LEU A 381 -7.15 -8.66 -1.14
N VAL A 382 -6.29 -9.33 -0.35
CA VAL A 382 -4.83 -9.19 -0.47
C VAL A 382 -4.32 -9.72 -1.81
N GLU A 383 -4.88 -10.83 -2.29
CA GLU A 383 -4.52 -11.44 -3.57
C GLU A 383 -5.00 -10.59 -4.75
N ASN A 384 -6.15 -9.93 -4.60
CA ASN A 384 -6.76 -9.09 -5.62
C ASN A 384 -6.28 -7.63 -5.64
N LEU A 385 -5.44 -7.22 -4.69
CA LEU A 385 -5.02 -5.82 -4.53
C LEU A 385 -4.45 -5.22 -5.81
N SER A 386 -3.54 -5.93 -6.50
CA SER A 386 -2.92 -5.43 -7.73
C SER A 386 -3.92 -5.23 -8.87
N ASN A 387 -4.97 -6.07 -8.94
CA ASN A 387 -6.03 -5.91 -9.93
C ASN A 387 -6.89 -4.68 -9.61
N ILE A 388 -7.22 -4.48 -8.33
CA ILE A 388 -7.99 -3.31 -7.86
C ILE A 388 -7.22 -2.01 -8.15
N GLU A 389 -5.91 -1.98 -7.90
CA GLU A 389 -5.04 -0.84 -8.21
C GLU A 389 -4.97 -0.56 -9.72
N ALA A 390 -4.87 -1.61 -10.54
CA ALA A 390 -4.87 -1.46 -11.99
C ALA A 390 -6.21 -0.90 -12.52
N THR A 391 -7.34 -1.45 -12.09
CA THR A 391 -8.67 -0.95 -12.46
C THR A 391 -8.89 0.48 -11.98
N THR A 392 -8.42 0.83 -10.78
CA THR A 392 -8.46 2.23 -10.28
C THR A 392 -7.75 3.15 -11.26
N LYS A 393 -6.56 2.75 -11.77
CA LYS A 393 -5.78 3.56 -12.70
C LYS A 393 -6.45 3.74 -14.07
N GLU A 394 -7.13 2.71 -14.54
CA GLU A 394 -7.93 2.80 -15.76
C GLU A 394 -9.07 3.80 -15.61
N ILE A 395 -9.78 3.78 -14.47
CA ILE A 395 -10.86 4.73 -14.18
C ILE A 395 -10.33 6.16 -14.04
N GLU A 396 -9.20 6.37 -13.36
CA GLU A 396 -8.55 7.69 -13.29
C GLU A 396 -8.26 8.25 -14.69
N THR A 397 -7.80 7.39 -15.60
CA THR A 397 -7.52 7.76 -17.00
C THR A 397 -8.81 8.11 -17.74
N ALA A 398 -9.89 7.33 -17.55
CA ALA A 398 -11.19 7.62 -18.13
C ALA A 398 -11.76 8.96 -17.64
N ILE A 399 -11.62 9.28 -16.35
CA ILE A 399 -12.01 10.58 -15.79
C ILE A 399 -11.24 11.72 -16.47
N ALA A 400 -9.91 11.59 -16.61
CA ALA A 400 -9.10 12.61 -17.27
C ALA A 400 -9.51 12.86 -18.73
N VAL A 401 -9.74 11.78 -19.49
CA VAL A 401 -10.19 11.85 -20.89
C VAL A 401 -11.57 12.49 -20.99
N TRP A 402 -12.49 12.17 -20.07
CA TRP A 402 -13.83 12.76 -20.04
C TRP A 402 -13.78 14.28 -19.84
N VAL A 403 -12.97 14.76 -18.89
CA VAL A 403 -12.77 16.19 -18.65
C VAL A 403 -12.13 16.87 -19.86
N GLU A 404 -11.06 16.30 -20.42
CA GLU A 404 -10.37 16.85 -21.60
C GLU A 404 -11.32 17.00 -22.80
N LYS A 405 -12.15 15.98 -23.04
CA LYS A 405 -13.15 16.00 -24.12
C LYS A 405 -14.13 17.16 -23.94
N ALA A 406 -14.72 17.30 -22.75
CA ALA A 406 -15.67 18.38 -22.47
C ALA A 406 -15.03 19.76 -22.66
N LEU A 407 -13.82 19.98 -22.13
CA LEU A 407 -13.11 21.26 -22.29
C LEU A 407 -12.77 21.57 -23.75
N THR A 408 -12.39 20.55 -24.52
CA THR A 408 -12.07 20.69 -25.94
C THR A 408 -13.31 21.08 -26.75
N GLU A 409 -14.46 20.46 -26.47
CA GLU A 409 -15.72 20.80 -27.13
C GLU A 409 -16.21 22.20 -26.75
N GLN A 410 -16.12 22.58 -25.48
CA GLN A 410 -16.42 23.94 -25.04
C GLN A 410 -15.56 24.97 -25.79
N THR A 411 -14.27 24.72 -25.92
CA THR A 411 -13.33 25.62 -26.62
C THR A 411 -13.74 25.81 -28.09
N LYS A 412 -14.18 24.74 -28.76
CA LYS A 412 -14.68 24.83 -30.15
C LYS A 412 -15.96 25.67 -30.24
N LEU A 413 -16.92 25.49 -29.33
CA LEU A 413 -18.14 26.28 -29.32
C LEU A 413 -17.86 27.78 -29.08
N VAL A 414 -16.97 28.11 -28.14
CA VAL A 414 -16.57 29.50 -27.89
C VAL A 414 -15.95 30.11 -29.14
N ALA A 415 -14.98 29.44 -29.76
CA ALA A 415 -14.33 29.93 -30.98
C ALA A 415 -15.32 30.09 -32.14
N ASN A 416 -16.27 29.17 -32.29
CA ASN A 416 -17.31 29.22 -33.31
C ASN A 416 -18.27 30.41 -33.10
N ASN A 417 -18.68 30.67 -31.86
CA ASN A 417 -19.51 31.82 -31.50
C ASN A 417 -18.79 33.15 -31.75
N GLU A 418 -17.53 33.28 -31.33
CA GLU A 418 -16.73 34.49 -31.54
C GLU A 418 -16.50 34.77 -33.03
N ALA A 419 -16.19 33.73 -33.82
CA ALA A 419 -16.02 33.84 -35.26
C ALA A 419 -17.32 34.26 -35.96
N TYR A 420 -18.46 33.67 -35.57
CA TYR A 420 -19.77 34.05 -36.12
C TYR A 420 -20.13 35.51 -35.87
N ILE A 421 -19.92 36.00 -34.64
CA ILE A 421 -20.16 37.41 -34.29
C ILE A 421 -19.30 38.34 -35.15
N ARG A 422 -18.00 38.03 -35.30
CA ARG A 422 -17.09 38.83 -36.11
C ARG A 422 -17.50 38.86 -37.58
N LEU A 423 -17.70 37.69 -38.18
CA LEU A 423 -18.03 37.56 -39.61
C LEU A 423 -19.41 38.15 -39.94
N THR A 424 -20.37 38.06 -39.00
CA THR A 424 -21.66 38.75 -39.12
C THR A 424 -21.45 40.27 -39.20
N GLY A 425 -20.58 40.84 -38.37
CA GLY A 425 -20.25 42.27 -38.44
C GLY A 425 -19.58 42.69 -39.76
N GLU A 426 -18.75 41.82 -40.35
CA GLU A 426 -18.16 42.05 -41.67
C GLU A 426 -19.23 42.02 -42.79
N LEU A 427 -20.16 41.06 -42.75
CA LEU A 427 -21.29 40.99 -43.69
C LEU A 427 -22.25 42.18 -43.55
N ASP A 428 -22.52 42.63 -42.33
CA ASP A 428 -23.36 43.80 -42.07
C ASP A 428 -22.70 45.08 -42.61
N SER A 429 -21.37 45.16 -42.57
CA SER A 429 -20.62 46.27 -43.18
C SER A 429 -20.72 46.26 -44.72
N LEU A 430 -20.69 45.08 -45.36
CA LEU A 430 -20.92 44.94 -46.80
C LEU A 430 -22.36 45.32 -47.17
N GLN A 431 -23.34 44.88 -46.37
CA GLN A 431 -24.74 45.24 -46.56
C GLN A 431 -24.95 46.75 -46.49
N ALA A 432 -24.36 47.42 -45.50
CA ALA A 432 -24.45 48.88 -45.35
C ALA A 432 -23.85 49.62 -46.56
N LYS A 433 -22.72 49.15 -47.11
CA LYS A 433 -22.13 49.71 -48.34
C LYS A 433 -23.06 49.57 -49.54
N LEU A 434 -23.69 48.41 -49.71
CA LEU A 434 -24.67 48.20 -50.79
C LEU A 434 -25.89 49.12 -50.63
N ASP A 435 -26.40 49.25 -49.40
CA ASP A 435 -27.54 50.11 -49.10
C ASP A 435 -27.22 51.60 -49.36
N GLU A 436 -26.02 52.06 -48.99
CA GLU A 436 -25.55 53.42 -49.29
C GLU A 436 -25.36 53.64 -50.80
N ALA A 437 -24.83 52.64 -51.51
CA ALA A 437 -24.69 52.70 -52.97
C ALA A 437 -26.06 52.81 -53.65
N LYS A 438 -27.03 52.01 -53.21
CA LYS A 438 -28.41 52.03 -53.68
C LYS A 438 -29.09 53.37 -53.40
N GLU A 439 -28.91 53.94 -52.22
CA GLU A 439 -29.44 55.27 -51.88
C GLU A 439 -28.81 56.35 -52.77
N THR A 440 -27.50 56.27 -53.00
CA THR A 440 -26.79 57.20 -53.89
C THR A 440 -27.34 57.13 -55.32
N ILE A 441 -27.57 55.92 -55.84
CA ILE A 441 -28.15 55.72 -57.18
C ILE A 441 -29.56 56.29 -57.27
N ASN A 442 -30.42 56.02 -56.28
CA ASN A 442 -31.81 56.49 -56.27
C ASN A 442 -31.95 58.00 -56.11
N THR A 443 -30.99 58.65 -55.42
CA THR A 443 -31.07 60.08 -55.11
C THR A 443 -30.28 60.96 -56.08
N LYS A 444 -29.03 60.59 -56.40
CA LYS A 444 -28.13 61.38 -57.24
C LYS A 444 -28.15 60.97 -58.71
N TYR A 445 -28.46 59.71 -58.99
CA TYR A 445 -28.48 59.14 -60.35
C TYR A 445 -29.88 58.67 -60.77
N GLN A 446 -30.92 59.34 -60.25
CA GLN A 446 -32.32 58.92 -60.35
C GLN A 446 -32.79 58.62 -61.79
N GLU A 447 -32.34 59.39 -62.79
CA GLU A 447 -32.75 59.22 -64.19
C GLU A 447 -32.28 57.89 -64.81
N VAL A 448 -31.28 57.24 -64.21
CA VAL A 448 -30.73 55.95 -64.67
C VAL A 448 -30.88 54.83 -63.63
N ALA A 449 -31.48 55.10 -62.46
CA ALA A 449 -31.55 54.15 -61.34
C ALA A 449 -32.20 52.81 -61.71
N ASP A 450 -33.26 52.81 -62.53
CA ASP A 450 -33.96 51.60 -62.97
C ASP A 450 -33.04 50.64 -63.77
N GLN A 451 -31.99 51.15 -64.41
CA GLN A 451 -31.03 50.32 -65.17
C GLN A 451 -30.14 49.47 -64.25
N PHE A 452 -29.97 49.87 -62.99
CA PHE A 452 -29.07 49.24 -62.01
C PHE A 452 -29.81 48.37 -60.98
N ALA A 453 -31.13 48.24 -61.09
CA ALA A 453 -31.94 47.45 -60.18
C ALA A 453 -31.55 45.96 -60.19
N GLU A 454 -31.26 45.40 -61.36
CA GLU A 454 -30.83 43.99 -61.50
C GLU A 454 -29.44 43.75 -60.92
N GLU A 455 -28.45 44.61 -61.22
CA GLU A 455 -27.09 44.48 -60.68
C GLU A 455 -27.06 44.66 -59.15
N THR A 456 -27.85 45.61 -58.62
CA THR A 456 -28.06 45.78 -57.17
C THR A 456 -28.65 44.50 -56.54
N ALA A 457 -29.65 43.89 -57.19
CA ALA A 457 -30.26 42.66 -56.71
C ALA A 457 -29.29 41.47 -56.76
N ASN A 458 -28.42 41.40 -57.77
CA ASN A 458 -27.40 40.36 -57.88
C ASN A 458 -26.35 40.48 -56.76
N ILE A 459 -25.86 41.69 -56.46
CA ILE A 459 -24.93 41.91 -55.34
C ILE A 459 -25.61 41.56 -54.00
N GLN A 460 -26.88 41.94 -53.84
CA GLN A 460 -27.68 41.57 -52.66
C GLN A 460 -27.79 40.05 -52.50
N ALA A 461 -27.99 39.31 -53.60
CA ALA A 461 -28.04 37.86 -53.58
C ALA A 461 -26.71 37.25 -53.13
N SER A 462 -25.57 37.73 -53.64
CA SER A 462 -24.24 37.26 -53.22
C SER A 462 -23.96 37.49 -51.73
N ILE A 463 -24.35 38.65 -51.17
CA ILE A 463 -24.24 38.91 -49.72
C ILE A 463 -25.11 37.91 -48.93
N THR A 464 -26.29 37.59 -49.44
CA THR A 464 -27.22 36.64 -48.82
C THR A 464 -26.65 35.22 -48.83
N GLU A 465 -26.08 34.78 -49.96
CA GLU A 465 -25.43 33.48 -50.08
C GLU A 465 -24.26 33.31 -49.11
N LEU A 466 -23.41 34.34 -48.95
CA LEU A 466 -22.34 34.31 -47.94
C LEU A 466 -22.89 34.20 -46.52
N ARG A 467 -23.98 34.92 -46.21
CA ARG A 467 -24.63 34.87 -44.90
C ARG A 467 -25.20 33.48 -44.61
N ASP A 468 -25.86 32.86 -45.60
CA ASP A 468 -26.42 31.52 -45.45
C ASP A 468 -25.32 30.47 -45.26
N SER A 469 -24.24 30.56 -46.05
CA SER A 469 -23.08 29.67 -45.89
C SER A 469 -22.42 29.81 -44.52
N MET A 470 -22.19 31.03 -44.05
CA MET A 470 -21.63 31.30 -42.73
C MET A 470 -22.53 30.75 -41.61
N THR A 471 -23.85 30.91 -41.75
CA THR A 471 -24.82 30.40 -40.76
C THR A 471 -24.83 28.87 -40.73
N ALA A 472 -24.75 28.21 -41.90
CA ALA A 472 -24.64 26.75 -41.96
C ALA A 472 -23.35 26.22 -41.32
N ASP A 473 -22.21 26.90 -41.53
CA ASP A 473 -20.95 26.54 -40.89
C ASP A 473 -20.95 26.80 -39.38
N TYR A 474 -21.64 27.87 -38.94
CA TYR A 474 -21.86 28.15 -37.53
C TYR A 474 -22.70 27.06 -36.85
N GLU A 475 -23.84 26.67 -37.43
CA GLU A 475 -24.71 25.61 -36.93
C GLU A 475 -23.97 24.26 -36.88
N ALA A 476 -23.02 24.03 -37.78
CA ALA A 476 -22.17 22.84 -37.82
C ALA A 476 -20.92 22.93 -36.92
N VAL A 477 -20.74 24.02 -36.16
CA VAL A 477 -19.57 24.28 -35.29
C VAL A 477 -18.24 24.19 -36.04
N LYS A 478 -18.18 24.79 -37.24
CA LYS A 478 -17.00 24.77 -38.12
C LYS A 478 -16.23 26.08 -38.14
N LEU A 479 -16.80 27.16 -37.62
CA LEU A 479 -16.12 28.46 -37.62
C LEU A 479 -15.01 28.48 -36.57
N THR A 480 -13.92 29.15 -36.93
CA THR A 480 -12.72 29.30 -36.09
C THR A 480 -12.20 30.74 -36.19
N SER A 481 -11.16 31.08 -35.41
CA SER A 481 -10.49 32.38 -35.53
C SER A 481 -10.03 32.70 -36.95
N GLU A 482 -9.65 31.67 -37.71
CA GLU A 482 -9.12 31.77 -39.08
C GLU A 482 -10.20 31.81 -40.16
N SER A 483 -11.47 31.61 -39.80
CA SER A 483 -12.56 31.67 -40.78
C SER A 483 -12.70 33.08 -41.35
N THR A 484 -12.93 33.20 -42.67
CA THR A 484 -13.07 34.48 -43.37
C THR A 484 -14.27 34.45 -44.31
N ILE A 485 -14.78 35.63 -44.68
CA ILE A 485 -15.72 35.78 -45.80
C ILE A 485 -14.99 36.32 -47.03
N ASP A 486 -15.41 35.89 -48.22
CA ASP A 486 -14.89 36.39 -49.48
C ASP A 486 -15.52 37.74 -49.86
N SER A 487 -15.06 38.80 -49.20
CA SER A 487 -15.64 40.15 -49.29
C SER A 487 -15.18 40.98 -50.48
N GLU A 488 -14.07 40.60 -51.13
CA GLU A 488 -13.40 41.39 -52.17
C GLU A 488 -14.26 41.49 -53.44
N PRO A 489 -14.79 40.39 -54.02
CA PRO A 489 -15.63 40.46 -55.22
C PRO A 489 -16.89 41.32 -55.02
N ILE A 490 -17.47 41.29 -53.82
CA ILE A 490 -18.66 42.09 -53.49
C ILE A 490 -18.31 43.56 -53.37
N THR A 491 -17.17 43.88 -52.73
CA THR A 491 -16.70 45.27 -52.61
C THR A 491 -16.43 45.86 -53.99
N GLU A 492 -15.71 45.13 -54.86
CA GLU A 492 -15.45 45.53 -56.24
C GLU A 492 -16.76 45.69 -57.04
N ALA A 493 -17.73 44.79 -56.87
CA ALA A 493 -19.02 44.89 -57.54
C ALA A 493 -19.81 46.13 -57.10
N ILE A 494 -19.78 46.51 -55.82
CA ILE A 494 -20.42 47.73 -55.31
C ILE A 494 -19.73 48.98 -55.87
N GLU A 495 -18.40 49.01 -55.91
CA GLU A 495 -17.64 50.13 -56.48
C GLU A 495 -17.91 50.30 -57.97
N LYS A 496 -17.93 49.18 -58.71
CA LYS A 496 -18.28 49.16 -60.14
C LYS A 496 -19.73 49.61 -60.37
N LEU A 497 -20.68 49.14 -59.57
CA LEU A 497 -22.09 49.55 -59.63
C LEU A 497 -22.23 51.08 -59.55
N LEU A 498 -21.51 51.71 -58.60
CA LEU A 498 -21.50 53.17 -58.45
C LEU A 498 -20.82 53.89 -59.62
N ALA A 499 -19.70 53.37 -60.11
CA ALA A 499 -18.98 53.95 -61.24
C ALA A 499 -19.81 53.92 -62.53
N ASP A 500 -20.43 52.78 -62.82
CA ASP A 500 -21.28 52.60 -64.00
C ASP A 500 -22.54 53.48 -63.91
N ALA A 501 -23.13 53.62 -62.72
CA ALA A 501 -24.25 54.52 -62.49
C ALA A 501 -23.91 56.00 -62.72
N ALA A 502 -22.73 56.44 -62.25
CA ALA A 502 -22.25 57.79 -62.52
C ALA A 502 -22.02 58.04 -64.02
N GLU A 503 -21.37 57.10 -64.72
CA GLU A 503 -21.11 57.23 -66.16
C GLU A 503 -22.42 57.24 -66.98
N ALA A 504 -23.39 56.39 -66.61
CA ALA A 504 -24.71 56.36 -67.25
C ALA A 504 -25.46 57.69 -67.03
N TYR A 505 -25.42 58.24 -65.82
CA TYR A 505 -26.08 59.51 -65.49
C TYR A 505 -25.49 60.70 -66.26
N ASP A 506 -24.16 60.77 -66.39
CA ASP A 506 -23.48 61.81 -67.18
C ASP A 506 -23.88 61.78 -68.66
N LYS A 507 -24.13 60.59 -69.22
CA LYS A 507 -24.61 60.40 -70.60
C LYS A 507 -26.04 60.93 -70.80
N VAL A 508 -26.92 60.79 -69.80
CA VAL A 508 -28.34 61.17 -69.90
C VAL A 508 -28.56 62.67 -69.64
N THR A 509 -27.85 63.25 -68.66
CA THR A 509 -28.04 64.67 -68.28
C THR A 509 -27.32 65.66 -69.19
N GLY A 510 -26.31 65.22 -69.95
CA GLY A 510 -25.55 66.07 -70.86
C GLY A 510 -24.68 67.15 -70.18
N ILE A 511 -24.47 67.04 -68.86
CA ILE A 511 -23.61 67.94 -68.07
C ILE A 511 -22.17 67.39 -68.10
N ILE A 512 -21.25 68.12 -68.71
CA ILE A 512 -19.82 67.75 -68.76
C ILE A 512 -19.07 68.60 -67.74
N GLY A 513 -18.66 67.99 -66.63
CA GLY A 513 -17.75 68.61 -65.67
C GLY A 513 -16.34 68.76 -66.26
N ILE A 514 -15.73 69.93 -66.13
CA ILE A 514 -14.32 70.18 -66.50
C ILE A 514 -13.58 70.61 -65.25
N THR A 515 -12.62 69.81 -64.79
CA THR A 515 -11.80 70.14 -63.62
C THR A 515 -10.49 70.82 -64.03
N ILE A 516 -9.81 71.47 -63.07
CA ILE A 516 -8.47 72.05 -63.31
C ILE A 516 -7.43 70.97 -63.67
N ASN A 517 -7.58 69.76 -63.12
CA ASN A 517 -6.69 68.63 -63.42
C ASN A 517 -6.86 68.15 -64.86
N ASP A 518 -8.08 68.20 -65.41
CA ASP A 518 -8.33 67.87 -66.83
C ASP A 518 -7.64 68.85 -67.79
N ILE A 519 -7.53 70.12 -67.38
CA ILE A 519 -6.84 71.16 -68.13
C ILE A 519 -5.32 70.97 -68.04
N GLN A 520 -4.80 70.66 -66.85
CA GLN A 520 -3.36 70.50 -66.61
C GLN A 520 -2.79 69.20 -67.19
N SER A 521 -3.57 68.12 -67.17
CA SER A 521 -3.19 66.82 -67.77
C SER A 521 -3.29 66.82 -69.30
N GLY A 522 -3.91 67.84 -69.91
CA GLY A 522 -4.15 67.92 -71.35
C GLY A 522 -5.33 67.08 -71.85
N ALA A 523 -6.10 66.47 -70.94
CA ALA A 523 -7.35 65.78 -71.27
C ALA A 523 -8.40 66.73 -71.86
N VAL A 524 -8.33 68.01 -71.50
CA VAL A 524 -9.17 69.09 -72.01
C VAL A 524 -8.31 70.31 -72.37
N GLU A 525 -8.44 70.79 -73.61
CA GLU A 525 -7.84 72.04 -74.08
C GLU A 525 -8.90 73.14 -74.16
N ILE A 526 -8.60 74.31 -73.61
CA ILE A 526 -9.50 75.46 -73.60
C ILE A 526 -8.97 76.52 -74.57
N TYR A 527 -9.84 77.05 -75.41
CA TYR A 527 -9.53 78.14 -76.33
C TYR A 527 -10.52 79.29 -76.12
N ASP A 528 -10.07 80.52 -76.31
CA ASP A 528 -11.00 81.65 -76.46
C ASP A 528 -11.67 81.62 -77.85
N VAL A 529 -12.66 82.49 -78.07
CA VAL A 529 -13.37 82.58 -79.36
C VAL A 529 -12.48 82.97 -80.54
N THR A 530 -11.26 83.46 -80.30
CA THR A 530 -10.29 83.81 -81.34
C THR A 530 -9.37 82.63 -81.70
N GLY A 531 -9.50 81.51 -80.99
CA GLY A 531 -8.67 80.31 -81.19
C GLY A 531 -7.37 80.32 -80.40
N LYS A 532 -7.18 81.24 -79.44
CA LYS A 532 -5.99 81.25 -78.57
C LYS A 532 -6.18 80.27 -77.42
N LYS A 533 -5.19 79.40 -77.20
CA LYS A 533 -5.21 78.44 -76.07
C LYS A 533 -5.12 79.20 -74.74
N MET A 534 -5.98 78.84 -73.80
CA MET A 534 -6.13 79.46 -72.49
C MET A 534 -5.78 78.44 -71.41
N ASN A 535 -5.06 78.89 -70.39
CA ASN A 535 -4.66 78.03 -69.26
C ASN A 535 -5.60 78.16 -68.05
N THR A 536 -6.56 79.11 -68.09
CA THR A 536 -7.52 79.37 -67.02
C THR A 536 -8.84 79.89 -67.61
N LEU A 537 -9.97 79.66 -66.93
CA LEU A 537 -11.25 80.26 -67.25
C LEU A 537 -11.44 81.55 -66.43
N VAL A 538 -11.86 82.63 -67.08
CA VAL A 538 -12.11 83.93 -66.43
C VAL A 538 -13.61 84.23 -66.46
N LYS A 539 -14.21 84.43 -65.28
CA LYS A 539 -15.63 84.84 -65.12
C LYS A 539 -15.88 86.22 -65.72
N GLY A 540 -17.13 86.50 -66.12
CA GLY A 540 -17.52 87.79 -66.70
C GLY A 540 -18.22 87.70 -68.06
N GLY A 541 -18.98 86.63 -68.30
CA GLY A 541 -19.73 86.44 -69.55
C GLY A 541 -18.89 86.09 -70.77
N ASN A 542 -17.75 85.41 -70.58
CA ASN A 542 -16.86 85.00 -71.66
C ASN A 542 -17.30 83.66 -72.27
N LEU A 543 -17.19 83.54 -73.60
CA LEU A 543 -17.39 82.29 -74.31
C LEU A 543 -16.03 81.63 -74.58
N TYR A 544 -15.93 80.34 -74.28
CA TYR A 544 -14.76 79.50 -74.52
C TYR A 544 -15.13 78.31 -75.41
N ILE A 545 -14.15 77.80 -76.14
CA ILE A 545 -14.23 76.56 -76.89
C ILE A 545 -13.44 75.51 -76.11
N ILE A 546 -14.11 74.44 -75.71
CA ILE A 546 -13.53 73.33 -74.97
C ILE A 546 -13.34 72.18 -75.95
N LYS A 547 -12.11 71.71 -76.09
CA LYS A 547 -11.77 70.56 -76.92
C LYS A 547 -11.27 69.43 -76.02
N HIS A 548 -11.99 68.32 -76.02
CA HIS A 548 -11.57 67.12 -75.29
C HIS A 548 -10.56 66.32 -76.12
N ALA A 549 -9.71 65.54 -75.44
CA ALA A 549 -8.72 64.67 -76.09
C ALA A 549 -9.35 63.67 -77.07
N ASN A 550 -10.62 63.30 -76.87
CA ASN A 550 -11.40 62.44 -77.77
C ASN A 550 -11.92 63.16 -79.04
N GLY A 551 -11.54 64.43 -79.26
CA GLY A 551 -11.89 65.22 -80.44
C GLY A 551 -13.26 65.92 -80.36
N LYS A 552 -14.06 65.70 -79.31
CA LYS A 552 -15.32 66.44 -79.12
C LYS A 552 -15.06 67.89 -78.72
N VAL A 553 -15.84 68.79 -79.31
CA VAL A 553 -15.72 70.24 -79.10
C VAL A 553 -17.02 70.81 -78.57
N TYR A 554 -16.95 71.54 -77.47
CA TYR A 554 -18.08 72.19 -76.81
C TYR A 554 -17.88 73.69 -76.70
N LYS A 555 -18.98 74.45 -76.69
CA LYS A 555 -18.96 75.89 -76.38
C LYS A 555 -19.37 76.08 -74.94
N LEU A 556 -18.48 76.64 -74.13
CA LEU A 556 -18.71 76.91 -72.72
C LEU A 556 -18.89 78.41 -72.51
N TYR A 557 -20.05 78.81 -72.01
CA TYR A 557 -20.30 80.19 -71.60
C TYR A 557 -20.09 80.32 -70.09
N VAL A 558 -19.07 81.07 -69.69
CA VAL A 558 -18.75 81.29 -68.28
C VAL A 558 -19.32 82.63 -67.85
N LYS A 559 -20.44 82.59 -67.12
CA LYS A 559 -21.05 83.77 -66.51
C LYS A 559 -20.11 84.43 -65.51
#